data_AF-A0A372ZJU7-F1
#
_entry.id   AF-A0A372ZJU7-F1
#
_cell.length_a   1.000
_cell.length_b   1.000
_cell.length_c   1.000
_cell.angle_alpha   90.00
_cell.angle_beta   90.00
_cell.angle_gamma   90.00
#
_symmetry.space_group_name_H-M   'P 1'
#
loop_
_entity.id
_entity.type
_entity.pdbx_description
1 polymer ?
#
loop_
_entity_poly.entity_id
_entity_poly.type
_entity_poly.pdbx_seq_one_letter_code
_entity_poly.pdbx_strand_id
1 'polypeptide(L)' 'MGTEPADRDVQWVYQPVEVDLGGGAWALGRISGWWQDAAGQRWCRLRIGRSGQPARWQPFDPTRVLLLPATGL' A
#
# COMPACT_ATOMS: atom_id res chain seq x y z
N MET A 1 -7.69 3.80 18.22
CA MET A 1 -8.86 3.34 17.44
C MET A 1 -8.30 2.52 16.28
N GLY A 2 -8.36 1.20 16.39
CA GLY A 2 -7.78 0.27 15.42
C GLY A 2 -8.68 0.16 14.21
N THR A 3 -8.26 0.76 13.09
CA THR A 3 -8.85 0.53 11.77
C THR A 3 -8.12 -0.64 11.10
N GLU A 4 -8.08 -1.78 11.76
CA GLU A 4 -7.58 -3.02 11.17
C GLU A 4 -8.76 -3.76 10.53
N PRO A 5 -8.71 -4.06 9.22
CA PRO A 5 -9.78 -4.79 8.55
C PRO A 5 -9.96 -6.18 9.15
N ALA A 6 -11.19 -6.69 9.14
CA ALA A 6 -11.40 -8.13 9.25
C ALA A 6 -10.73 -8.80 8.04
N ASP A 7 -9.96 -9.87 8.27
CA ASP A 7 -9.15 -10.54 7.23
C ASP A 7 -9.98 -10.96 6.00
N ARG A 8 -11.29 -11.17 6.19
CA ARG A 8 -12.23 -11.59 5.15
C ARG A 8 -12.56 -10.51 4.12
N ASP A 9 -12.38 -9.23 4.45
CA ASP A 9 -12.65 -8.09 3.57
C ASP A 9 -11.37 -7.60 2.86
N VAL A 10 -10.25 -8.28 3.12
CA VAL A 10 -8.95 -7.96 2.52
C VAL A 10 -8.77 -8.76 1.23
N GLN A 11 -8.59 -8.04 0.13
CA GLN A 11 -8.07 -8.61 -1.10
C GLN A 11 -6.54 -8.66 -1.04
N TRP A 12 -6.01 -9.83 -0.69
CA TRP A 12 -4.56 -10.08 -0.69
C TRP A 12 -3.97 -10.06 -2.10
N VAL A 13 -2.89 -9.31 -2.28
CA VAL A 13 -2.21 -9.14 -3.58
C VAL A 13 -0.69 -9.08 -3.41
N TYR A 14 0.02 -9.20 -4.52
CA TYR A 14 1.45 -8.89 -4.58
C TYR A 14 1.66 -7.81 -5.63
N GLN A 15 1.55 -6.54 -5.22
CA GLN A 15 1.63 -5.40 -6.13
C GLN A 15 2.87 -4.56 -5.80
N PRO A 16 3.92 -4.55 -6.64
CA PRO A 16 5.04 -3.64 -6.46
C PRO A 16 4.58 -2.19 -6.66
N VAL A 17 5.15 -1.27 -5.88
CA VAL A 17 4.82 0.15 -5.93
C VAL A 17 6.05 1.03 -5.70
N GLU A 18 5.99 2.26 -6.18
CA GLU A 18 6.87 3.34 -5.72
C GLU A 18 6.09 4.30 -4.82
N VAL A 19 6.75 4.75 -3.76
CA VAL A 19 6.14 5.60 -2.73
C VAL A 19 6.97 6.87 -2.59
N ASP A 20 6.30 8.01 -2.71
CA ASP A 20 6.90 9.29 -2.39
C ASP A 20 7.10 9.41 -0.87
N LEU A 21 8.36 9.50 -0.45
CA LEU A 21 8.75 9.74 0.94
C LEU A 21 8.74 11.25 1.28
N GLY A 22 8.49 12.11 0.30
CA GLY A 22 8.60 13.56 0.40
C GLY A 22 10.01 14.04 0.05
N GLY A 23 10.12 15.33 -0.28
CA GLY A 23 11.39 15.95 -0.65
C GLY A 23 11.96 15.47 -1.99
N GLY A 24 11.13 14.87 -2.85
CA GLY A 24 11.52 14.32 -4.15
C GLY A 24 12.14 12.92 -4.07
N ALA A 25 12.14 12.28 -2.90
CA ALA A 25 12.67 10.94 -2.73
C ALA A 25 11.58 9.88 -2.93
N TRP A 26 11.79 9.00 -3.90
CA TRP A 26 10.93 7.84 -4.14
C TRP A 26 11.57 6.57 -3.57
N ALA A 27 10.74 5.71 -2.97
CA ALA A 27 11.18 4.43 -2.45
C ALA A 27 10.33 3.29 -2.97
N LEU A 28 11.00 2.19 -3.30
CA LEU A 28 10.33 0.95 -3.66
C LEU A 28 9.62 0.35 -2.45
N GLY A 29 8.33 0.13 -2.64
CA GLY A 29 7.45 -0.53 -1.71
C GLY A 29 6.70 -1.69 -2.36
N ARG A 30 5.83 -2.27 -1.56
CA ARG A 30 4.92 -3.32 -2.00
C ARG A 30 3.60 -3.17 -1.27
N ILE A 31 2.52 -3.29 -2.01
CA ILE A 31 1.19 -3.50 -1.46
C ILE A 31 0.96 -5.00 -1.36
N SER A 32 0.66 -5.45 -0.13
CA SER A 32 0.36 -6.85 0.18
C SER A 32 -1.14 -7.15 0.22
N GLY A 33 -1.98 -6.12 0.29
CA GLY A 33 -3.42 -6.27 0.35
C GLY A 33 -4.14 -4.95 0.14
N TRP A 34 -5.38 -5.06 -0.29
CA TRP A 34 -6.33 -3.97 -0.45
C TRP A 34 -7.55 -4.24 0.41
N TRP A 35 -8.15 -3.19 0.96
CA TRP A 35 -9.50 -3.27 1.49
C TRP A 35 -10.20 -1.95 1.27
N GLN A 36 -11.52 -1.97 1.42
CA GLN A 36 -12.35 -0.80 1.34
C GLN A 36 -13.13 -0.69 2.64
N ASP A 37 -13.17 0.51 3.22
CA ASP A 37 -14.00 0.72 4.40
C ASP A 37 -15.47 0.94 4.02
N ALA A 38 -16.34 0.99 5.03
CA ALA A 38 -17.77 1.19 4.84
C ALA A 38 -18.12 2.55 4.19
N ALA A 39 -17.21 3.53 4.21
CA ALA A 39 -17.37 4.82 3.56
C ALA A 39 -16.95 4.79 2.08
N GLY A 40 -16.43 3.65 1.58
CA GLY A 40 -15.94 3.50 0.22
C GLY A 40 -14.50 3.96 0.02
N GLN A 41 -13.79 4.39 1.07
CA GLN A 41 -12.38 4.77 0.98
C GLN A 41 -11.53 3.51 0.82
N ARG A 42 -10.62 3.54 -0.16
CA ARG A 42 -9.68 2.44 -0.41
C ARG A 42 -8.45 2.59 0.47
N TRP A 43 -8.04 1.47 1.03
CA TRP A 43 -6.90 1.32 1.90
C TRP A 43 -5.97 0.24 1.35
N CYS A 44 -4.67 0.46 1.49
CA CYS A 44 -3.65 -0.47 1.02
C CYS A 44 -2.68 -0.81 2.15
N ARG A 45 -2.25 -2.08 2.18
CA ARG A 45 -1.25 -2.56 3.12
C ARG A 45 0.13 -2.38 2.52
N LEU A 46 0.71 -1.21 2.78
CA LEU A 46 1.99 -0.79 2.21
C LEU A 46 3.16 -1.21 3.10
N ARG A 47 4.19 -1.78 2.48
CA ARG A 47 5.51 -1.98 3.07
C ARG A 47 6.57 -1.29 2.23
N ILE A 48 7.39 -0.45 2.87
CA ILE A 48 8.52 0.22 2.20
C ILE A 48 9.79 -0.58 2.49
N GLY A 49 10.40 -1.16 1.46
CA GLY A 49 11.49 -2.13 1.62
C GLY A 49 12.73 -1.56 2.30
N ARG A 50 13.08 -0.31 2.01
CA ARG A 50 14.27 0.37 2.55
C ARG A 50 14.04 1.09 3.88
N SER A 51 12.81 1.16 4.37
CA SER A 51 12.51 1.92 5.59
C SER A 51 12.68 1.12 6.88
N GLY A 52 12.83 -0.21 6.82
CA GLY A 52 12.81 -1.09 8.00
C GLY A 52 11.45 -1.17 8.71
N GLN A 53 10.45 -0.42 8.26
CA GLN A 53 9.13 -0.38 8.86
C GLN A 53 8.29 -1.59 8.46
N PRO A 54 7.45 -2.11 9.38
CA PRO A 54 6.51 -3.17 9.07
C PRO A 54 5.47 -2.70 8.05
N ALA A 55 4.81 -3.67 7.42
CA ALA A 55 3.69 -3.39 6.53
C ALA A 55 2.54 -2.78 7.34
N ARG A 56 2.06 -1.60 6.95
CA ARG A 56 0.96 -0.90 7.62
C ARG A 56 -0.21 -0.66 6.67
N TRP A 57 -1.42 -0.65 7.22
CA TRP A 57 -2.59 -0.17 6.50
C TRP A 57 -2.59 1.35 6.47
N GLN A 58 -2.78 1.91 5.29
CA GLN A 58 -2.93 3.34 5.09
C GLN A 58 -3.91 3.63 3.95
N PRO A 59 -4.54 4.81 3.91
CA PRO A 59 -5.37 5.21 2.79
C PRO A 59 -4.54 5.21 1.51
N PHE A 60 -5.10 4.66 0.43
CA PHE A 60 -4.43 4.69 -0.86
C PHE A 60 -4.52 6.10 -1.46
N ASP A 61 -3.35 6.71 -1.67
CA ASP A 61 -3.20 7.99 -2.36
C ASP A 61 -2.43 7.75 -3.67
N PRO A 62 -3.10 7.83 -4.84
CA PRO A 62 -2.45 7.62 -6.13
C PRO A 62 -1.44 8.72 -6.49
N THR A 63 -1.46 9.86 -5.80
CA THR A 63 -0.49 10.96 -5.98
C THR A 63 0.85 10.62 -5.35
N ARG A 64 0.83 9.82 -4.28
CA ARG A 64 2.02 9.44 -3.49
C ARG A 64 2.45 7.99 -3.73
N VAL A 65 1.55 7.15 -4.24
CA VAL A 65 1.79 5.72 -4.43
C VAL A 65 1.53 5.35 -5.89
N LEU A 66 2.61 5.06 -6.61
CA LEU A 66 2.57 4.64 -8.00
C LEU A 66 2.59 3.11 -8.06
N LEU A 67 1.58 2.53 -8.71
CA LEU A 67 1.52 1.09 -8.93
C LEU A 67 2.48 0.73 -10.07
N LEU A 68 3.50 -0.07 -9.76
CA LEU A 68 4.41 -0.58 -10.77
C LEU A 68 3.81 -1.81 -11.44
N PRO A 69 3.96 -2.00 -12.76
CA PRO A 69 3.56 -3.25 -13.39
C PRO A 69 4.31 -4.43 -12.74
N ALA A 70 3.57 -5.48 -12.36
CA ALA A 70 4.15 -6.70 -11.78
C ALA A 70 4.78 -7.63 -12.83
N THR A 71 4.81 -7.21 -14.09
CA THR A 71 5.29 -8.01 -15.22
C THR A 71 6.81 -7.94 -15.28
N GLY A 72 7.45 -9.06 -14.93
CA GLY A 72 8.82 -9.33 -15.32
C GLY A 72 8.92 -9.33 -16.85
N LEU A 73 9.92 -8.64 -17.39
CA LEU A 73 10.42 -8.93 -18.73
C LEU A 73 10.99 -10.35 -18.77
#